data_AF-A0A229RFE9-F1
#
_entry.id   AF-A0A229RFE9-F1
#
_cell.length_a   1.000
_cell.length_b   1.000
_cell.length_c   1.000
_cell.angle_alpha   90.00
_cell.angle_beta   90.00
_cell.angle_gamma   90.00
#
_symmetry.space_group_name_H-M   'P 1'
#
loop_
_entity.id
_entity.type
_entity.pdbx_description
1 polymer ?
#
loop_
_entity_poly.entity_id
_entity_poly.type
_entity_poly.pdbx_seq_one_letter_code
_entity_poly.pdbx_strand_id
1 'polypeptide(L)'
;MLTSLGYIAGRHTEALDYYRQSPTLLRTLGNACEEANTLTHIGEAHLALGDQRQTRDCWEQAADLYQAQHRDDDARYLRDMVIAIES
;
A
#
# COMPACT_ATOMS: atom_id res chain seq x y z
N MET A 1 -22.60 12.41 6.01
CA MET A 1 -21.55 11.40 6.29
C MET A 1 -21.69 10.21 5.33
N LEU A 2 -21.49 10.43 4.03
CA LEU A 2 -21.50 9.38 2.99
C LEU A 2 -20.36 9.56 1.97
N THR A 3 -19.68 10.71 1.99
CA THR A 3 -18.60 11.05 1.06
C THR A 3 -17.29 10.38 1.42
N SER A 4 -16.99 10.17 2.71
CA SER A 4 -15.72 9.54 3.10
C SER A 4 -15.67 8.06 2.70
N LEU A 5 -16.70 7.26 3.01
CA LEU A 5 -16.70 5.83 2.72
C LEU A 5 -16.71 5.54 1.20
N GLY A 6 -17.49 6.31 0.43
CA GLY A 6 -17.56 6.17 -1.03
C GLY A 6 -16.31 6.67 -1.75
N TYR A 7 -15.67 7.73 -1.26
CA TYR A 7 -14.41 8.25 -1.82
C TYR A 7 -13.23 7.32 -1.54
N ILE A 8 -13.19 6.79 -0.32
CA ILE A 8 -12.22 5.80 0.15
C ILE A 8 -12.40 4.52 -0.70
N ALA A 9 -13.60 3.94 -0.77
CA ALA A 9 -13.88 2.76 -1.60
C ALA A 9 -13.64 2.97 -3.11
N GLY A 10 -13.95 4.15 -3.66
CA GLY A 10 -13.70 4.49 -5.05
C GLY A 10 -12.21 4.48 -5.42
N ARG A 11 -11.36 5.12 -4.59
CA ARG A 11 -9.90 5.08 -4.75
C ARG A 11 -9.32 3.68 -4.54
N HIS A 12 -9.93 2.86 -3.70
CA HIS A 12 -9.48 1.49 -3.44
C HIS A 12 -9.69 0.55 -4.61
N THR A 13 -10.83 0.68 -5.29
CA THR A 13 -11.14 -0.15 -6.45
C THR A 13 -10.21 0.20 -7.61
N GLU A 14 -9.92 1.49 -7.80
CA GLU A 14 -8.99 1.98 -8.81
C GLU A 14 -7.54 1.52 -8.53
N ALA A 15 -7.09 1.56 -7.26
CA ALA A 15 -5.77 1.06 -6.87
C ALA A 15 -5.60 -0.45 -7.11
N LEU A 16 -6.64 -1.24 -6.80
CA LEU A 16 -6.65 -2.69 -7.04
C LEU A 16 -6.69 -3.04 -8.53
N ASP A 17 -7.44 -2.27 -9.33
CA ASP A 17 -7.51 -2.47 -10.78
C ASP A 17 -6.19 -2.05 -11.46
N TYR A 18 -5.59 -0.94 -11.01
CA TYR A 18 -4.26 -0.50 -11.43
C TYR A 18 -3.21 -1.58 -11.13
N TYR A 19 -3.25 -2.18 -9.94
CA TYR A 19 -2.36 -3.29 -9.56
C TYR A 19 -2.56 -4.55 -10.43
N ARG A 20 -3.81 -4.91 -10.75
CA ARG A 20 -4.11 -6.06 -11.62
C ARG A 20 -3.61 -5.88 -13.06
N GLN A 21 -3.57 -4.65 -13.55
CA GLN A 21 -3.04 -4.32 -14.87
C GLN A 21 -1.50 -4.14 -14.85
N SER A 22 -0.91 -3.86 -13.69
CA SER A 22 0.51 -3.56 -13.51
C SER A 22 1.51 -4.70 -13.28
N PRO A 23 1.22 -6.03 -13.35
CA PRO A 23 2.29 -7.03 -13.25
C PRO A 23 3.35 -6.88 -14.36
N THR A 24 2.95 -6.32 -15.51
CA THR A 24 3.83 -6.06 -16.66
C THR A 24 4.47 -4.67 -16.62
N LEU A 25 3.83 -3.68 -15.97
CA LEU A 25 4.35 -2.31 -15.88
C LEU A 25 5.46 -2.19 -14.83
N LEU A 26 5.28 -2.85 -13.66
CA LEU A 26 6.23 -2.87 -12.56
C LEU A 26 7.58 -3.49 -12.93
N ARG A 27 7.59 -4.42 -13.88
CA ARG A 27 8.83 -5.04 -14.38
C ARG A 27 9.61 -4.21 -15.39
N THR A 28 9.01 -3.15 -15.95
CA THR A 28 9.54 -2.50 -17.16
C THR A 28 10.03 -1.08 -16.94
N LEU A 29 9.53 -0.38 -15.92
CA LEU A 29 9.96 0.99 -15.61
C LEU A 29 10.41 1.06 -14.16
N GLY A 30 11.65 1.50 -13.94
CA GLY A 30 12.30 1.66 -12.62
C GLY A 30 11.66 2.71 -11.70
N ASN A 31 10.35 2.59 -11.47
CA ASN A 31 9.55 3.41 -10.57
C ASN A 31 9.09 2.57 -9.36
N ALA A 32 10.04 1.88 -8.72
CA ALA A 32 9.82 1.18 -7.45
C ALA A 32 9.21 2.12 -6.37
N CYS A 33 9.38 3.43 -6.52
CA CYS A 33 8.72 4.45 -5.69
C CYS A 33 7.20 4.43 -5.84
N GLU A 34 6.71 4.33 -7.08
CA GLU A 34 5.27 4.29 -7.34
C GLU A 34 4.67 2.95 -6.91
N GLU A 35 5.44 1.86 -7.03
CA GLU A 35 5.04 0.55 -6.51
C GLU A 35 4.86 0.59 -4.99
N ALA A 36 5.85 1.10 -4.26
CA ALA A 36 5.80 1.24 -2.81
C ALA A 36 4.65 2.16 -2.34
N ASN A 37 4.46 3.31 -3.02
CA ASN A 37 3.33 4.21 -2.74
C ASN A 37 1.98 3.52 -2.98
N THR A 38 1.87 2.74 -4.05
CA THR A 38 0.63 2.02 -4.40
C THR A 38 0.31 0.95 -3.36
N LEU A 39 1.29 0.14 -2.98
CA LEU A 39 1.14 -0.88 -1.94
C LEU A 39 0.76 -0.26 -0.58
N THR A 40 1.30 0.91 -0.26
CA THR A 40 0.91 1.67 0.94
C THR A 40 -0.59 2.00 0.93
N HIS A 41 -1.09 2.58 -0.16
CA HIS A 41 -2.51 2.92 -0.32
C HIS A 41 -3.42 1.68 -0.30
N ILE A 42 -2.96 0.56 -0.84
CA ILE A 42 -3.70 -0.72 -0.79
C ILE A 42 -3.78 -1.22 0.65
N GLY A 43 -2.69 -1.17 1.41
CA GLY A 43 -2.72 -1.56 2.83
C GLY A 43 -3.66 -0.68 3.66
N GLU A 44 -3.70 0.64 3.41
CA GLU A 44 -4.67 1.56 4.02
C GLU A 44 -6.12 1.19 3.65
N ALA A 45 -6.35 0.76 2.41
CA ALA A 45 -7.66 0.28 1.96
C ALA A 45 -8.11 -0.95 2.74
N HIS A 46 -7.23 -1.94 2.85
CA HIS A 46 -7.51 -3.15 3.61
C HIS A 46 -7.72 -2.84 5.10
N LEU A 47 -7.02 -1.84 5.64
CA LEU A 47 -7.18 -1.43 7.03
C LEU A 47 -8.58 -0.83 7.26
N ALA A 48 -9.03 0.02 6.33
CA ALA A 48 -10.38 0.59 6.35
C ALA A 48 -11.49 -0.49 6.21
N LEU A 49 -11.18 -1.59 5.52
CA LEU A 49 -12.05 -2.76 5.37
C LEU A 49 -11.96 -3.74 6.55
N GLY A 50 -11.02 -3.55 7.48
CA GLY A 50 -10.78 -4.44 8.62
C GLY A 50 -9.97 -5.70 8.29
N ASP A 51 -9.39 -5.80 7.10
CA ASP A 51 -8.52 -6.92 6.71
C ASP A 51 -7.07 -6.65 7.11
N GLN A 52 -6.78 -6.86 8.39
CA GLN A 52 -5.45 -6.64 8.96
C GLN A 52 -4.36 -7.51 8.33
N ARG A 53 -4.71 -8.70 7.80
CA ARG A 53 -3.72 -9.58 7.13
C ARG A 53 -3.25 -8.95 5.83
N GLN A 54 -4.18 -8.54 4.97
CA GLN A 54 -3.83 -7.89 3.71
C GLN A 54 -3.16 -6.53 3.94
N THR A 55 -3.56 -5.78 4.98
CA THR A 55 -2.85 -4.56 5.37
C THR A 55 -1.38 -4.82 5.66
N ARG A 56 -1.08 -5.80 6.53
CA ARG A 56 0.29 -6.18 6.89
C ARG A 56 1.07 -6.55 5.64
N ASP A 57 0.58 -7.49 4.84
CA ASP A 57 1.29 -8.01 3.67
C ASP A 57 1.63 -6.88 2.68
N CYS A 58 0.71 -5.92 2.47
CA CYS A 58 0.94 -4.79 1.58
C CYS A 58 1.94 -3.77 2.16
N TRP A 59 1.83 -3.45 3.45
CA TRP A 59 2.73 -2.49 4.11
C TRP A 59 4.15 -3.04 4.30
N GLU A 60 4.32 -4.34 4.53
CA GLU A 60 5.63 -4.99 4.57
C GLU A 60 6.31 -4.96 3.19
N GLN A 61 5.59 -5.31 2.12
CA GLN A 61 6.12 -5.24 0.76
C GLN A 61 6.48 -3.80 0.35
N ALA A 62 5.65 -2.81 0.71
CA ALA A 62 5.96 -1.40 0.48
C ALA A 62 7.21 -0.95 1.25
N ALA A 63 7.36 -1.39 2.50
CA ALA A 63 8.53 -1.05 3.32
C ALA A 63 9.83 -1.62 2.72
N ASP A 64 9.79 -2.85 2.22
CA ASP A 64 10.96 -3.46 1.59
C ASP A 64 11.36 -2.74 0.29
N LEU A 65 10.37 -2.29 -0.49
CA LEU A 65 10.62 -1.47 -1.69
C LEU A 65 11.15 -0.09 -1.33
N TYR A 66 10.65 0.58 -0.28
CA TYR A 66 11.21 1.84 0.18
C TYR A 66 12.65 1.67 0.68
N GLN A 67 12.94 0.59 1.41
CA GLN A 67 14.28 0.28 1.89
C GLN A 67 15.25 0.01 0.72
N ALA A 68 14.82 -0.72 -0.31
CA ALA A 68 15.60 -0.93 -1.53
C ALA A 68 15.94 0.37 -2.28
N GLN A 69 15.21 1.46 -2.00
CA GLN A 69 15.39 2.79 -2.59
C GLN A 69 16.10 3.78 -1.65
N HIS A 70 16.67 3.30 -0.53
CA HIS A 70 17.27 4.15 0.52
C HIS A 70 16.28 5.15 1.14
N ARG A 71 14.98 4.83 1.11
CA ARG A 71 13.92 5.58 1.80
C ARG A 71 13.61 4.94 3.14
N ASP A 72 14.62 4.88 4.00
CA ASP A 72 14.56 4.17 5.28
C ASP A 72 13.54 4.77 6.26
N ASP A 73 13.26 6.08 6.16
CA ASP A 73 12.25 6.75 6.98
C ASP A 73 10.83 6.28 6.62
N ASP A 74 10.51 6.17 5.33
CA ASP A 74 9.21 5.68 4.86
C ASP A 74 9.02 4.19 5.18
N ALA A 75 10.09 3.39 5.00
CA ALA A 75 10.08 1.96 5.36
C ALA A 75 9.82 1.76 6.85
N ARG A 76 10.44 2.59 7.71
CA ARG A 76 10.26 2.53 9.16
C ARG A 76 8.86 2.94 9.57
N TYR A 77 8.34 4.03 8.99
CA TYR A 77 6.97 4.48 9.24
C TYR A 77 5.96 3.37 8.97
N LEU A 78 6.07 2.68 7.84
CA LEU A 78 5.15 1.57 7.54
C LEU A 78 5.30 0.38 8.50
N ARG A 79 6.53 0.04 8.91
CA ARG A 79 6.76 -1.02 9.89
C ARG A 79 6.17 -0.68 11.26
N ASP A 80 6.28 0.56 11.70
CA ASP A 80 5.66 1.04 12.94
C ASP A 80 4.12 0.96 12.85
N MET A 81 3.55 1.30 11.69
CA MET A 81 2.12 1.16 11.43
C MET A 81 1.65 -0.30 11.43
N VAL A 82 2.45 -1.23 10.88
CA VAL A 82 2.19 -2.68 10.96
C VAL A 82 2.16 -3.15 12.42
N ILE A 83 3.12 -2.70 13.24
CA ILE A 83 3.12 -3.05 14.67
C ILE A 83 1.88 -2.46 15.37
N ALA A 84 1.47 -1.25 15.01
CA ALA A 84 0.31 -0.58 15.60
C ALA A 84 -1.04 -1.24 15.28
N ILE A 85 -1.16 -1.96 14.16
CA ILE A 85 -2.39 -2.72 13.84
C ILE A 85 -2.45 -4.07 14.57
N GLU A 86 -1.31 -4.54 15.09
CA GLU A 86 -1.19 -5.80 15.85
C GLU A 86 -1.31 -5.62 17.36
N SER A 87 -1.14 -4.39 17.86
CA SER A 87 -1.27 -4.03 19.28
C SER A 87 -2.72 -3.76 19.70
#